data_AF-A0A2A5M8D5-F1
#
_entry.id   AF-A0A2A5M8D5-F1
#
_cell.length_a   1.000
_cell.length_b   1.000
_cell.length_c   1.000
_cell.angle_alpha   90.00
_cell.angle_beta   90.00
_cell.angle_gamma   90.00
#
_symmetry.space_group_name_H-M   'P 1'
#
loop_
_entity.id
_entity.type
_entity.pdbx_description
1 polymer ?
#
loop_
_entity_poly.entity_id
_entity_poly.type
_entity_poly.pdbx_seq_one_letter_code
_entity_poly.pdbx_strand_id
1 'polypeptide(L)'
;KVKIDYGSFKSHIKIKIINIVSGLIVVSAVLIPLSKTFLPFFRNYNEIRMYNTPFYQFYAVYRYYVRFVKAKPEFKTIANDAYRENNHTKKLLVLVVGETARAANYSLGGYTKNDTNFYTKKDNVVFFDNFSSCGTATAVSLPCMFSISKRRDYSSSEFQENAMDILYKTGVDAAWFDNNSGGCKGVCDRL
;
A
#
# COMPACT_ATOMS: atom_id res chain seq x y z
N LYS A 1 4.23 -57.20 -6.90
CA LYS A 1 4.59 -55.96 -7.63
C LYS A 1 3.41 -55.59 -8.52
N VAL A 2 2.69 -54.50 -8.23
CA VAL A 2 1.64 -54.00 -9.13
C VAL A 2 2.33 -53.45 -10.37
N LYS A 3 2.07 -54.03 -11.55
CA LYS A 3 2.51 -53.46 -12.83
C LYS A 3 1.66 -52.21 -13.07
N ILE A 4 2.26 -51.04 -12.92
CA ILE A 4 1.63 -49.78 -13.32
C ILE A 4 1.83 -49.68 -14.83
N ASP A 5 0.76 -49.98 -15.57
CA ASP A 5 0.74 -49.81 -17.01
C ASP A 5 0.41 -48.34 -17.32
N TYR A 6 1.44 -47.57 -17.65
CA TYR A 6 1.28 -46.19 -18.07
C TYR A 6 0.76 -46.21 -19.50
N GLY A 7 -0.55 -46.00 -19.65
CA GLY A 7 -1.18 -45.86 -20.95
C GLY A 7 -0.52 -44.75 -21.80
N SER A 8 -0.90 -44.64 -23.07
CA SER A 8 -0.30 -43.63 -23.96
C SER A 8 -0.45 -42.20 -23.40
N PHE A 9 0.53 -41.33 -23.68
CA PHE A 9 0.52 -39.93 -23.25
C PHE A 9 -0.80 -39.20 -23.60
N LYS A 10 -1.36 -39.49 -24.78
CA LYS A 10 -2.67 -38.96 -25.23
C LYS A 10 -3.82 -39.42 -24.34
N SER A 11 -3.81 -40.68 -23.91
CA SER A 11 -4.82 -41.23 -23.00
C SER A 11 -4.79 -40.52 -21.64
N HIS A 12 -3.60 -40.29 -21.09
CA HIS A 12 -3.45 -39.56 -19.83
C HIS A 12 -3.93 -38.11 -19.89
N ILE A 13 -3.61 -37.38 -20.97
CA ILE A 13 -4.14 -36.02 -21.17
C ILE A 13 -5.66 -36.03 -21.24
N LYS A 14 -6.25 -36.95 -22.01
CA LYS A 14 -7.71 -37.07 -22.15
C LYS A 14 -8.37 -37.31 -20.79
N ILE A 15 -7.86 -38.25 -19.99
CA ILE A 15 -8.38 -38.55 -18.66
C ILE A 15 -8.28 -37.33 -17.74
N LYS A 16 -7.14 -36.62 -17.73
CA LYS A 16 -6.97 -35.40 -16.92
C LYS A 16 -7.96 -34.30 -17.32
N ILE A 17 -8.16 -34.07 -18.62
CA ILE A 17 -9.13 -33.09 -19.11
C ILE A 17 -10.55 -33.47 -18.68
N ILE A 18 -10.95 -34.74 -18.82
CA ILE A 18 -12.27 -35.21 -18.39
C ILE A 18 -12.47 -35.00 -16.89
N ASN A 19 -11.46 -35.30 -16.07
CA ASN A 19 -11.53 -35.09 -14.62
C ASN A 19 -11.65 -33.59 -14.25
N ILE A 20 -10.91 -32.72 -14.93
CA ILE A 20 -11.00 -31.26 -14.71
C ILE A 20 -12.39 -30.75 -15.11
N VAL A 21 -12.89 -31.14 -16.29
CA VAL A 21 -14.20 -30.70 -16.79
C VAL A 21 -15.33 -31.21 -15.90
N SER A 22 -15.30 -32.49 -15.50
CA SER A 22 -16.31 -33.04 -14.58
C SER A 22 -16.28 -32.35 -13.21
N GLY A 23 -15.09 -32.06 -12.66
CA GLY A 23 -14.95 -31.27 -11.44
C GLY A 23 -15.56 -29.87 -11.57
N LEU A 24 -15.29 -29.18 -12.68
CA LEU A 24 -15.88 -27.85 -12.95
C LEU A 24 -17.41 -27.90 -13.09
N ILE A 25 -17.95 -28.97 -13.68
CA ILE A 25 -19.41 -29.18 -13.77
C ILE A 25 -20.01 -29.34 -12.38
N VAL A 26 -19.41 -30.16 -11.51
CA VAL A 26 -19.90 -30.36 -10.13
C VAL A 26 -19.86 -29.05 -9.34
N VAL A 27 -18.74 -28.30 -9.41
CA VAL A 27 -18.63 -26.98 -8.75
C VAL A 27 -19.69 -26.02 -9.27
N SER A 28 -19.89 -25.96 -10.59
CA SER A 28 -20.89 -25.07 -11.20
C SER A 28 -22.31 -25.45 -10.80
N ALA A 29 -22.63 -26.75 -10.76
CA ALA A 29 -23.93 -27.25 -10.32
C ALA A 29 -24.26 -26.85 -8.87
N VAL A 30 -23.24 -26.69 -8.01
CA VAL A 30 -23.41 -26.18 -6.63
C VAL A 30 -23.47 -24.65 -6.59
N LEU A 31 -22.59 -23.96 -7.29
CA LEU A 31 -22.48 -22.49 -7.19
C LEU A 31 -23.61 -21.75 -7.91
N ILE A 32 -24.10 -22.26 -9.04
CA ILE A 32 -25.12 -21.57 -9.85
C ILE A 32 -26.45 -21.39 -9.08
N PRO A 33 -27.04 -22.43 -8.45
CA PRO A 33 -28.25 -22.27 -7.64
C PRO A 33 -28.06 -21.31 -6.46
N LEU A 34 -26.84 -21.26 -5.91
CA LEU A 34 -26.47 -20.42 -4.77
C LEU A 34 -25.94 -19.03 -5.20
N SER A 35 -26.02 -18.69 -6.48
CA SER A 35 -25.47 -17.44 -7.03
C SER A 35 -26.01 -16.18 -6.35
N LYS A 36 -27.29 -16.17 -5.96
CA LYS A 36 -27.91 -15.06 -5.22
C LYS A 36 -27.27 -14.80 -3.85
N THR A 37 -26.66 -15.81 -3.24
CA THR A 37 -25.94 -15.68 -1.97
C THR A 37 -24.47 -15.34 -2.21
N PHE A 38 -23.82 -16.04 -3.13
CA PHE A 38 -22.38 -15.88 -3.35
C PHE A 38 -22.00 -14.58 -4.06
N LEU A 39 -22.80 -14.08 -5.01
CA LEU A 39 -22.46 -12.85 -5.74
C LEU A 39 -22.40 -11.60 -4.84
N PRO A 40 -23.39 -11.32 -3.97
CA PRO A 40 -23.30 -10.20 -3.03
C PRO A 40 -22.18 -10.40 -2.01
N PHE A 41 -21.99 -11.64 -1.51
CA PHE A 41 -20.92 -11.96 -0.58
C PHE A 41 -19.54 -11.61 -1.15
N PHE A 42 -19.21 -12.08 -2.36
CA PHE A 42 -17.91 -11.76 -2.98
C PHE A 42 -17.76 -10.29 -3.40
N ARG A 43 -18.87 -9.57 -3.64
CA ARG A 43 -18.83 -8.12 -3.89
C ARG A 43 -18.51 -7.32 -2.63
N ASN A 44 -19.12 -7.71 -1.51
CA ASN A 44 -18.95 -7.01 -0.24
C ASN A 44 -17.63 -7.38 0.47
N TYR A 45 -17.18 -8.63 0.33
CA TYR A 45 -15.96 -9.17 0.94
C TYR A 45 -14.94 -9.55 -0.14
N ASN A 46 -14.57 -8.58 -0.96
CA ASN A 46 -13.65 -8.80 -2.09
C ASN A 46 -12.23 -9.20 -1.65
N GLU A 47 -11.87 -8.91 -0.40
CA GLU A 47 -10.62 -9.27 0.26
C GLU A 47 -10.48 -10.78 0.44
N ILE A 48 -11.58 -11.53 0.43
CA ILE A 48 -11.54 -12.98 0.64
C ILE A 48 -10.72 -13.69 -0.43
N ARG A 49 -10.64 -13.12 -1.64
CA ARG A 49 -9.78 -13.65 -2.71
C ARG A 49 -8.30 -13.73 -2.30
N MET A 50 -7.86 -12.91 -1.33
CA MET A 50 -6.48 -12.90 -0.84
C MET A 50 -6.14 -14.13 0.01
N TYR A 51 -7.14 -14.75 0.62
CA TYR A 51 -6.95 -15.97 1.41
C TYR A 51 -6.96 -17.25 0.55
N ASN A 52 -7.22 -17.14 -0.75
CA ASN A 52 -7.28 -18.28 -1.64
C ASN A 52 -5.86 -18.76 -2.00
N THR A 53 -5.33 -19.71 -1.24
CA THR A 53 -4.02 -20.33 -1.49
C THR A 53 -4.15 -21.62 -2.28
N PRO A 54 -3.30 -21.89 -3.30
CA PRO A 54 -2.14 -21.11 -3.74
C PRO A 54 -2.44 -20.08 -4.85
N PHE A 55 -3.71 -19.92 -5.24
CA PHE A 55 -4.09 -19.15 -6.43
C PHE A 55 -3.78 -17.66 -6.31
N TYR A 56 -3.92 -17.07 -5.12
CA TYR A 56 -3.62 -15.67 -4.89
C TYR A 56 -2.13 -15.36 -5.07
N GLN A 57 -1.25 -16.29 -4.69
CA GLN A 57 0.19 -16.14 -4.91
C GLN A 57 0.52 -16.05 -6.40
N PHE A 58 -0.05 -16.95 -7.23
CA PHE A 58 0.12 -16.87 -8.68
C PHE A 58 -0.46 -15.57 -9.27
N TYR A 59 -1.64 -15.16 -8.80
CA TYR A 59 -2.24 -13.89 -9.20
C TYR A 59 -1.37 -12.68 -8.82
N ALA A 60 -0.82 -12.66 -7.61
CA ALA A 60 0.06 -11.59 -7.12
C ALA A 60 1.36 -11.50 -7.94
N VAL A 61 1.98 -12.65 -8.26
CA VAL A 61 3.16 -12.72 -9.13
C VAL A 61 2.83 -12.19 -10.53
N TYR A 62 1.71 -12.62 -11.12
CA TYR A 62 1.26 -12.11 -12.41
C TYR A 62 1.04 -10.59 -12.38
N ARG A 63 0.35 -10.07 -11.36
CA ARG A 63 0.11 -8.63 -11.19
C ARG A 63 1.41 -7.84 -11.02
N TYR A 64 2.36 -8.38 -10.26
CA TYR A 64 3.68 -7.79 -10.09
C TYR A 64 4.44 -7.76 -11.42
N TYR A 65 4.45 -8.87 -12.16
CA TYR A 65 5.09 -8.97 -13.47
C TYR A 65 4.51 -7.95 -14.46
N VAL A 66 3.18 -7.85 -14.58
CA VAL A 66 2.51 -6.85 -15.44
C VAL A 66 2.92 -5.43 -15.05
N ARG A 67 3.04 -5.14 -13.76
CA ARG A 67 3.50 -3.82 -13.28
C ARG A 67 4.98 -3.58 -13.60
N PHE A 68 5.82 -4.60 -13.49
CA PHE A 68 7.25 -4.54 -13.75
C PHE A 68 7.56 -4.25 -15.23
N VAL A 69 6.83 -4.88 -16.15
CA VAL A 69 7.03 -4.68 -17.60
C VAL A 69 6.35 -3.43 -18.15
N LYS A 70 5.41 -2.83 -17.40
CA LYS A 70 4.75 -1.60 -17.83
C LYS A 70 5.76 -0.45 -17.84
N ALA A 71 5.80 0.30 -18.94
CA ALA A 71 6.67 1.47 -19.07
C ALA A 71 6.44 2.43 -17.89
N LYS A 72 7.54 2.90 -17.28
CA LYS A 72 7.47 3.93 -16.24
C LYS A 72 6.91 5.20 -16.87
N PRO A 73 5.96 5.90 -16.21
CA PRO A 73 5.49 7.18 -16.70
C PRO A 73 6.67 8.17 -16.75
N GLU A 74 6.55 9.19 -17.59
CA GLU A 74 7.50 10.31 -17.61
C GLU A 74 7.43 11.07 -16.29
N PHE A 75 8.59 11.52 -15.80
CA PHE A 75 8.68 12.29 -14.57
C PHE A 75 8.01 13.66 -14.74
N LYS A 76 7.10 14.02 -13.83
CA LYS A 76 6.43 15.33 -13.88
C LYS A 76 6.95 16.28 -12.80
N THR A 77 7.37 17.46 -13.22
CA THR A 77 7.60 18.59 -12.32
C THR A 77 6.28 19.29 -12.01
N ILE A 78 6.06 19.68 -10.75
CA ILE A 78 4.83 20.35 -10.28
C ILE A 78 5.17 21.62 -9.51
N ALA A 79 4.19 22.51 -9.32
CA ALA A 79 4.39 23.79 -8.63
C ALA A 79 5.55 24.61 -9.23
N ASN A 80 5.57 24.74 -10.57
CA ASN A 80 6.63 25.45 -11.30
C ASN A 80 6.58 26.98 -11.07
N ASP A 81 5.44 27.48 -10.61
CA ASP A 81 5.18 28.85 -10.20
C ASP A 81 5.53 29.09 -8.72
N ALA A 82 5.96 28.06 -7.99
CA ALA A 82 6.34 28.21 -6.59
C ALA A 82 7.58 29.11 -6.47
N TYR A 83 7.44 30.15 -5.67
CA TYR A 83 8.54 31.00 -5.25
C TYR A 83 8.45 31.22 -3.74
N ARG A 84 9.59 31.55 -3.13
CA ARG A 84 9.65 31.87 -1.71
C ARG A 84 9.98 33.34 -1.54
N GLU A 85 9.14 34.05 -0.81
CA GLU A 85 9.40 35.44 -0.47
C GLU A 85 10.66 35.56 0.40
N ASN A 86 11.43 36.62 0.17
CA ASN A 86 12.58 36.94 0.99
C ASN A 86 12.10 37.41 2.36
N ASN A 87 12.19 36.51 3.34
CA ASN A 87 11.96 36.82 4.75
C ASN A 87 13.25 36.57 5.52
N HIS A 88 13.73 37.59 6.25
CA HIS A 88 14.97 37.53 7.02
C HIS A 88 14.85 36.75 8.34
N THR A 89 13.65 36.28 8.69
CA THR A 89 13.43 35.48 9.90
C THR A 89 13.94 34.06 9.69
N LYS A 90 14.88 33.61 10.53
CA LYS A 90 15.34 32.22 10.53
C LYS A 90 14.22 31.30 11.00
N LYS A 91 13.93 30.25 10.24
CA LYS A 91 12.89 29.24 10.55
C LYS A 91 13.53 27.85 10.53
N LEU A 92 13.17 27.02 11.50
CA LEU A 92 13.57 25.62 11.58
C LEU A 92 12.31 24.77 11.77
N LEU A 93 12.13 23.77 10.91
CA LEU A 93 11.05 22.78 11.01
C LEU A 93 11.68 21.39 11.13
N VAL A 94 11.26 20.64 12.14
CA VAL A 94 11.60 19.22 12.29
C VAL A 94 10.32 18.42 12.12
N LEU A 95 10.26 17.61 11.06
CA LEU A 95 9.16 16.70 10.80
C LEU A 95 9.55 15.28 11.24
N VAL A 96 8.92 14.78 12.30
CA VAL A 96 9.12 13.40 12.77
C VAL A 96 8.07 12.49 12.14
N VAL A 97 8.50 11.64 11.21
CA VAL A 97 7.65 10.62 10.59
C VAL A 97 7.72 9.34 11.41
N GLY A 98 6.65 9.03 12.13
CA GLY A 98 6.57 7.81 12.96
C GLY A 98 6.37 6.52 12.15
N GLU A 99 6.47 5.38 12.83
CA GLU A 99 6.25 4.05 12.26
C GLU A 99 5.27 3.26 13.14
N THR A 100 4.22 2.67 12.52
CA THR A 100 3.23 1.76 13.13
C THR A 100 2.43 2.27 14.36
N ALA A 101 2.81 3.39 14.97
CA ALA A 101 2.12 3.99 16.11
C ALA A 101 0.65 4.32 15.78
N ARG A 102 -0.25 4.08 16.73
CA ARG A 102 -1.71 4.25 16.54
C ARG A 102 -2.34 5.08 17.66
N ALA A 103 -3.26 5.97 17.28
CA ALA A 103 -3.90 6.93 18.18
C ALA A 103 -4.56 6.28 19.42
N ALA A 104 -5.14 5.09 19.27
CA ALA A 104 -5.80 4.35 20.35
C ALA A 104 -4.91 4.03 21.57
N ASN A 105 -3.58 4.15 21.43
CA ASN A 105 -2.61 3.90 22.50
C ASN A 105 -1.86 5.18 22.95
N TYR A 106 -2.28 6.36 22.50
CA TYR A 106 -1.74 7.64 22.98
C TYR A 106 -2.54 8.11 24.20
N SER A 107 -1.87 8.24 25.34
CA SER A 107 -2.47 8.76 26.58
C SER A 107 -2.89 10.23 26.48
N LEU A 108 -2.30 11.01 25.56
CA LEU A 108 -2.81 12.35 25.20
C LEU A 108 -4.21 12.29 24.57
N GLY A 109 -4.57 11.16 23.93
CA GLY A 109 -5.89 10.89 23.37
C GLY A 109 -6.83 10.12 24.29
N GLY A 110 -6.56 10.08 25.60
CA GLY A 110 -7.42 9.41 26.58
C GLY A 110 -7.15 7.92 26.82
N TYR A 111 -6.06 7.36 26.29
CA TYR A 111 -5.65 6.00 26.63
C TYR A 111 -5.21 5.90 28.11
N THR A 112 -5.88 5.03 28.89
CA THR A 112 -5.75 4.99 30.35
C THR A 112 -4.84 3.89 30.90
N LYS A 113 -4.49 2.86 30.10
CA LYS A 113 -3.77 1.69 30.64
C LYS A 113 -2.33 2.03 31.05
N ASN A 114 -1.59 2.80 30.24
CA ASN A 114 -0.24 3.26 30.54
C ASN A 114 -0.09 4.72 30.11
N ASP A 115 0.73 5.50 30.81
CA ASP A 115 1.05 6.88 30.41
C ASP A 115 2.08 6.94 29.28
N THR A 116 1.64 6.63 28.06
CA THR A 116 2.51 6.54 26.86
C THR A 116 3.07 7.88 26.38
N ASN A 117 2.56 9.01 26.88
CA ASN A 117 3.01 10.36 26.51
C ASN A 117 3.54 11.14 27.71
N PHE A 118 4.10 10.44 28.71
CA PHE A 118 4.62 11.01 29.96
C PHE A 118 5.54 12.22 29.77
N TYR A 119 6.44 12.17 28.79
CA TYR A 119 7.39 13.24 28.52
C TYR A 119 6.73 14.43 27.81
N THR A 120 6.08 14.18 26.67
CA THR A 120 5.54 15.25 25.83
C THR A 120 4.35 15.98 26.45
N LYS A 121 3.64 15.37 27.41
CA LYS A 121 2.61 16.04 28.21
C LYS A 121 3.14 17.28 28.95
N LYS A 122 4.42 17.28 29.34
CA LYS A 122 5.05 18.38 30.10
C LYS A 122 5.31 19.61 29.24
N ASP A 123 5.40 19.43 27.92
CA ASP A 123 5.76 20.48 26.97
C ASP A 123 4.53 21.18 26.36
N ASN A 124 3.33 20.92 26.90
CA ASN A 124 2.06 21.46 26.40
C ASN A 124 1.86 21.25 24.89
N VAL A 125 2.26 20.07 24.38
CA VAL A 125 2.10 19.74 22.97
C VAL A 125 0.63 19.68 22.55
N VAL A 126 0.36 20.06 21.31
CA VAL A 126 -0.97 19.88 20.71
C VAL A 126 -1.10 18.45 20.20
N PHE A 127 -2.19 17.78 20.59
CA PHE A 127 -2.55 16.45 20.10
C PHE A 127 -3.78 16.52 19.21
N PHE A 128 -3.69 15.92 18.01
CA PHE A 128 -4.80 15.81 17.08
C PHE A 128 -5.48 14.44 17.25
N ASP A 129 -6.62 14.42 17.94
CA ASP A 129 -7.35 13.20 18.29
C ASP A 129 -8.11 12.54 17.13
N ASN A 130 -8.39 13.31 16.08
CA ASN A 130 -9.07 12.87 14.88
C ASN A 130 -8.18 12.99 13.63
N PHE A 131 -7.04 12.29 13.63
CA PHE A 131 -6.09 12.27 12.51
C PHE A 131 -6.07 10.89 11.83
N SER A 132 -6.01 10.86 10.50
CA SER A 132 -6.05 9.63 9.70
C SER A 132 -4.87 9.53 8.74
N SER A 133 -4.39 8.30 8.51
CA SER A 133 -3.32 8.02 7.54
C SER A 133 -3.85 7.93 6.10
N CYS A 134 -2.95 8.09 5.12
CA CYS A 134 -3.30 7.84 3.72
C CYS A 134 -3.50 6.34 3.42
N GLY A 135 -2.64 5.49 3.97
CA GLY A 135 -2.71 4.04 3.84
C GLY A 135 -2.38 3.32 5.14
N THR A 136 -2.33 1.99 5.06
CA THR A 136 -2.03 1.09 6.19
C THR A 136 -0.64 0.46 6.10
N ALA A 137 0.13 0.79 5.07
CA ALA A 137 1.49 0.30 4.85
C ALA A 137 2.43 1.45 4.51
N THR A 138 3.65 1.44 5.05
CA THR A 138 4.67 2.49 4.83
C THR A 138 4.92 2.75 3.34
N ALA A 139 4.89 1.70 2.50
CA ALA A 139 5.07 1.80 1.05
C ALA A 139 3.97 2.59 0.31
N VAL A 140 2.81 2.83 0.92
CA VAL A 140 1.73 3.68 0.39
C VAL A 140 1.65 4.98 1.17
N SER A 141 1.66 4.90 2.51
CA SER A 141 1.46 6.07 3.38
C SER A 141 2.56 7.11 3.21
N LEU A 142 3.83 6.69 3.12
CA LEU A 142 4.95 7.61 3.09
C LEU A 142 5.01 8.40 1.78
N PRO A 143 4.97 7.79 0.59
CA PRO A 143 4.91 8.60 -0.64
C PRO A 143 3.63 9.43 -0.74
N CYS A 144 2.48 8.89 -0.33
CA CYS A 144 1.22 9.61 -0.42
C CYS A 144 1.18 10.88 0.44
N MET A 145 1.70 10.85 1.68
CA MET A 145 1.62 12.03 2.55
C MET A 145 2.52 13.19 2.11
N PHE A 146 3.56 12.91 1.32
CA PHE A 146 4.41 13.92 0.69
C PHE A 146 3.96 14.29 -0.73
N SER A 147 3.04 13.54 -1.31
CA SER A 147 2.47 13.82 -2.63
C SER A 147 1.53 15.01 -2.59
N ILE A 148 1.37 15.70 -3.72
CA ILE A 148 0.27 16.64 -3.94
C ILE A 148 -1.10 15.94 -3.98
N SER A 149 -1.11 14.65 -4.31
CA SER A 149 -2.32 13.84 -4.41
C SER A 149 -2.94 13.60 -3.03
N LYS A 150 -4.25 13.83 -2.91
CA LYS A 150 -5.00 13.44 -1.70
C LYS A 150 -5.22 11.92 -1.68
N ARG A 151 -5.54 11.37 -0.49
CA ARG A 151 -5.78 9.93 -0.29
C ARG A 151 -6.70 9.27 -1.33
N ARG A 152 -7.74 9.96 -1.80
CA ARG A 152 -8.70 9.41 -2.78
C ARG A 152 -8.15 9.35 -4.21
N ASP A 153 -7.18 10.19 -4.52
CA ASP A 153 -6.66 10.41 -5.87
C ASP A 153 -5.22 9.88 -6.04
N TYR A 154 -4.55 9.55 -4.93
CA TYR A 154 -3.19 9.02 -4.91
C TYR A 154 -3.11 7.69 -5.67
N SER A 155 -2.11 7.59 -6.54
CA SER A 155 -1.76 6.35 -7.23
C SER A 155 -0.31 5.98 -6.93
N SER A 156 -0.07 4.73 -6.54
CA SER A 156 1.30 4.21 -6.37
C SER A 156 2.14 4.17 -7.68
N SER A 157 1.53 4.49 -8.82
CA SER A 157 2.22 4.65 -10.10
C SER A 157 2.52 6.10 -10.45
N GLU A 158 2.20 7.06 -9.59
CA GLU A 158 2.60 8.46 -9.81
C GLU A 158 4.13 8.57 -9.83
N PHE A 159 4.64 9.42 -10.72
CA PHE A 159 6.06 9.68 -10.84
C PHE A 159 6.25 11.17 -11.11
N GLN A 160 6.32 11.92 -10.03
CA GLN A 160 6.34 13.37 -10.04
C GLN A 160 7.07 13.89 -8.81
N GLU A 161 7.36 15.19 -8.80
CA GLU A 161 7.87 15.88 -7.61
C GLU A 161 6.88 15.78 -6.44
N ASN A 162 7.42 15.82 -5.23
CA ASN A 162 6.72 15.78 -3.95
C ASN A 162 7.02 17.06 -3.14
N ALA A 163 6.43 17.18 -1.96
CA ALA A 163 6.59 18.38 -1.12
C ALA A 163 8.06 18.70 -0.78
N MET A 164 8.92 17.69 -0.57
CA MET A 164 10.34 17.91 -0.27
C MET A 164 11.08 18.47 -1.49
N ASP A 165 10.78 18.00 -2.70
CA ASP A 165 11.36 18.57 -3.94
C ASP A 165 11.00 20.05 -4.09
N ILE A 166 9.74 20.40 -3.81
CA ILE A 166 9.25 21.78 -3.90
C ILE A 166 9.97 22.66 -2.87
N LEU A 167 10.11 22.19 -1.63
CA LEU A 167 10.86 22.92 -0.59
C LEU A 167 12.31 23.13 -1.00
N TYR A 168 12.98 22.07 -1.48
CA TYR A 168 14.38 22.13 -1.91
C TYR A 168 14.58 23.10 -3.08
N LYS A 169 13.78 22.98 -4.15
CA LYS A 169 13.91 23.85 -5.34
C LYS A 169 13.49 25.30 -5.08
N THR A 170 12.68 25.56 -4.05
CA THR A 170 12.35 26.93 -3.58
C THR A 170 13.38 27.47 -2.57
N GLY A 171 14.51 26.76 -2.41
CA GLY A 171 15.69 27.19 -1.66
C GLY A 171 15.66 26.86 -0.17
N VAL A 172 14.80 25.94 0.29
CA VAL A 172 14.80 25.47 1.68
C VAL A 172 15.94 24.47 1.84
N ASP A 173 16.77 24.67 2.86
CA ASP A 173 17.75 23.65 3.24
C ASP A 173 17.01 22.45 3.84
N ALA A 174 17.07 21.32 3.13
CA ALA A 174 16.30 20.13 3.44
C ALA A 174 17.25 18.97 3.74
N ALA A 175 17.08 18.35 4.91
CA ALA A 175 17.82 17.18 5.32
C ALA A 175 16.87 16.04 5.68
N TRP A 176 17.21 14.82 5.26
CA TRP A 176 16.46 13.62 5.60
C TRP A 176 17.33 12.63 6.37
N PHE A 177 16.97 12.37 7.62
CA PHE A 177 17.62 11.35 8.45
C PHE A 177 16.71 10.13 8.56
N ASP A 178 17.17 9.00 8.04
CA ASP A 178 16.40 7.77 8.00
C ASP A 178 16.95 6.73 8.99
N ASN A 179 16.05 6.14 9.79
CA ASN A 179 16.34 5.01 10.67
C ASN A 179 15.26 3.92 10.55
N ASN A 180 14.48 3.94 9.47
CA ASN A 180 13.47 2.94 9.17
C ASN A 180 14.03 1.96 8.14
N SER A 181 13.88 0.66 8.39
CA SER A 181 14.34 -0.39 7.46
C SER A 181 13.75 -0.28 6.04
N GLY A 182 12.61 0.41 5.91
CA GLY A 182 12.00 0.69 4.63
C GLY A 182 12.67 1.79 3.81
N GLY A 183 13.55 2.59 4.40
CA GLY A 183 14.05 3.84 3.82
C GLY A 183 12.93 4.85 3.53
N CYS A 184 13.27 5.91 2.80
CA CYS A 184 12.36 7.03 2.55
C CYS A 184 11.32 6.78 1.44
N LYS A 185 11.24 5.54 0.91
CA LYS A 185 10.28 5.12 -0.14
C LYS A 185 10.23 6.05 -1.36
N GLY A 186 11.37 6.61 -1.76
CA GLY A 186 11.49 7.47 -2.93
C GLY A 186 11.19 8.95 -2.70
N VAL A 187 10.79 9.34 -1.48
CA VAL A 187 10.48 10.74 -1.14
C VAL A 187 11.73 11.61 -1.10
N CYS A 188 12.82 11.06 -0.57
CA CYS A 188 14.07 11.79 -0.31
C CYS A 188 15.13 11.67 -1.42
N ASP A 189 14.83 10.96 -2.52
CA ASP A 189 15.82 10.60 -3.55
C ASP A 189 16.46 11.80 -4.28
N ARG A 190 15.91 13.01 -4.10
CA ARG A 190 16.29 14.24 -4.82
C ARG A 190 16.61 15.42 -3.89
N LEU A 191 16.88 15.14 -2.61
CA LEU A 191 17.35 16.12 -1.63
C LEU A 191 18.88 16.21 -1.64
#